data_AF-A0AB38AXB9-F1
#
_entry.id   AF-A0AB38AXB9-F1
#
_cell.length_a   1.000
_cell.length_b   1.000
_cell.length_c   1.000
_cell.angle_alpha   90.00
_cell.angle_beta   90.00
_cell.angle_gamma   90.00
#
_symmetry.space_group_name_H-M   'P 1'
#
loop_
_entity.id
_entity.type
_entity.pdbx_description
1 polymer ?
#
loop_
_entity_poly.entity_id
_entity_poly.type
_entity_poly.pdbx_seq_one_letter_code
_entity_poly.pdbx_strand_id
1 'polypeptide(L)'
;MGAGWVSGPWDRLRQDGERARGGPGKEHAAGRRPGRIRPGSAPAPVGMLAAMPPSPSTRPQAAAPPLRDRGDACPGALRLHQAADGHLARIRLPAGDLTVRQATALADAADLLGDGHLSLTSRGNAELRGLAEDCGGRLAALLRDAGLLPSERHERIRNILASPLAGLDRHTPSDVRRWARELDALLCASESATALSGRFLFVLDDGRGDVAALGGDVSLLAEPAGDGAGPAGGALLRVGDDPAALRIAGPDAPRAALTAAEAFLTAAAASGSGAWRVRELPDGHRLRAVDVAEALRSAGIEAAYVAEAPASATRTSPPYAPSFAPPYADSAAPGIVEGPDGDRALSVLAPLGRLSVAQWRLLTAIAGADGSGALRLTPWRGIVLPGLPAATAPDRLAELTTAGLITDPASPWHRLGACTGRPGCAKSRTDVRADATAAVAAGTTVPDEAPTGSPPLGVPFSPAGVPVYWSGCERRCGHPHGTWVDVLATAEGYRVALVDPDTAATGTPTGAPPAARTKAPPPPAP
;
A
#
# COMPACT_ATOMS: atom_id res chain seq x y z
N MET A 1 -23.51 -31.02 35.41
CA MET A 1 -23.08 -31.27 36.81
C MET A 1 -21.71 -31.91 36.75
N GLY A 2 -20.73 -31.40 37.53
CA GLY A 2 -19.43 -32.04 37.73
C GLY A 2 -18.27 -31.39 36.99
N ALA A 3 -17.66 -30.40 37.65
CA ALA A 3 -16.39 -29.79 37.30
C ALA A 3 -15.19 -30.73 37.53
N GLY A 4 -14.06 -30.47 36.85
CA GLY A 4 -12.80 -31.16 37.09
C GLY A 4 -11.62 -30.44 36.45
N TRP A 5 -11.23 -29.30 37.04
CA TRP A 5 -9.96 -28.62 36.77
C TRP A 5 -8.81 -29.37 37.47
N VAL A 6 -7.68 -29.55 36.77
CA VAL A 6 -6.40 -29.86 37.40
C VAL A 6 -5.33 -28.98 36.77
N SER A 7 -4.88 -28.00 37.56
CA SER A 7 -3.72 -27.15 37.32
C SER A 7 -2.54 -27.64 38.19
N GLY A 8 -1.33 -27.48 37.67
CA GLY A 8 -0.05 -27.79 38.34
C GLY A 8 1.10 -26.98 37.69
N PRO A 9 2.26 -26.85 38.36
CA PRO A 9 2.59 -25.60 39.04
C PRO A 9 3.90 -24.95 38.57
N TRP A 10 3.89 -23.63 38.36
CA TRP A 10 5.09 -22.79 38.25
C TRP A 10 4.89 -21.48 39.00
N ASP A 11 4.89 -21.55 40.33
CA ASP A 11 5.02 -20.40 41.22
C ASP A 11 6.07 -20.72 42.29
N ARG A 12 7.27 -20.17 42.11
CA ARG A 12 8.28 -20.02 43.16
C ARG A 12 9.35 -19.03 42.68
N LEU A 13 9.24 -17.77 43.11
CA LEU A 13 10.33 -16.86 43.51
C LEU A 13 9.78 -15.44 43.70
N ARG A 14 9.20 -15.21 44.89
CA ARG A 14 8.98 -13.89 45.48
C ARG A 14 9.02 -14.04 46.99
N GLN A 15 10.12 -13.61 47.60
CA GLN A 15 10.18 -12.90 48.88
C GLN A 15 11.64 -12.77 49.34
N ASP A 16 12.03 -11.51 49.61
CA ASP A 16 13.05 -10.99 50.52
C ASP A 16 13.58 -9.68 49.91
N GLY A 17 13.46 -8.49 50.51
CA GLY A 17 12.86 -8.07 51.77
C GLY A 17 12.76 -6.54 51.80
N GLU A 18 11.68 -6.02 52.38
CA GLU A 18 11.57 -4.63 52.81
C GLU A 18 12.29 -4.42 54.14
N ARG A 19 13.05 -3.32 54.27
CA ARG A 19 12.98 -2.34 55.38
C ARG A 19 14.17 -1.37 55.32
N ALA A 20 13.87 -0.07 55.16
CA ALA A 20 14.34 0.98 56.07
C ALA A 20 13.66 2.31 55.74
N ARG A 21 13.02 2.89 56.77
CA ARG A 21 12.37 4.22 56.77
C ARG A 21 13.40 5.29 57.14
N GLY A 22 13.21 6.52 56.69
CA GLY A 22 13.79 7.72 57.32
C GLY A 22 13.73 8.98 56.46
N GLY A 23 12.82 9.89 56.78
CA GLY A 23 13.00 11.35 56.58
C GLY A 23 13.00 12.02 57.97
N PRO A 24 12.93 13.37 58.11
CA PRO A 24 13.00 14.44 57.10
C PRO A 24 13.99 15.58 57.49
N GLY A 25 14.20 16.56 56.61
CA GLY A 25 14.90 17.81 56.94
C GLY A 25 14.62 18.94 55.95
N LYS A 26 13.89 19.97 56.39
CA LYS A 26 13.73 21.27 55.72
C LYS A 26 14.90 22.16 56.11
N GLU A 27 15.36 23.07 55.24
CA GLU A 27 15.69 24.47 55.61
C GLU A 27 15.95 25.38 54.38
N HIS A 28 15.24 26.51 54.42
CA HIS A 28 15.51 27.89 54.00
C HIS A 28 16.03 28.34 52.61
N ALA A 29 15.46 29.50 52.25
CA ALA A 29 15.49 30.21 50.99
C ALA A 29 16.59 31.29 50.90
N ALA A 30 17.00 31.63 49.69
CA ALA A 30 17.45 32.99 49.33
C ALA A 30 17.39 33.19 47.81
N GLY A 31 16.70 34.25 47.37
CA GLY A 31 16.58 34.62 45.96
C GLY A 31 17.76 35.44 45.43
N ARG A 32 18.06 35.26 44.13
CA ARG A 32 18.64 36.28 43.24
C ARG A 32 18.11 36.05 41.81
N ARG A 33 17.56 37.10 41.18
CA ARG A 33 17.29 37.21 39.73
C ARG A 33 18.44 38.02 39.07
N PRO A 34 18.52 38.13 37.73
CA PRO A 34 18.55 37.07 36.72
C PRO A 34 19.79 37.20 35.79
N GLY A 35 20.43 36.08 35.45
CA GLY A 35 21.48 36.03 34.43
C GLY A 35 20.87 35.74 33.05
N ARG A 36 21.18 36.61 32.08
CA ARG A 36 20.76 36.55 30.68
C ARG A 36 21.34 35.29 30.00
N ILE A 37 20.52 34.26 29.80
CA ILE A 37 20.89 33.05 29.03
C ILE A 37 20.52 33.29 27.57
N ARG A 38 21.51 33.16 26.68
CA ARG A 38 21.36 33.16 25.21
C ARG A 38 20.42 32.03 24.79
N PRO A 39 19.48 32.23 23.84
CA PRO A 39 18.68 31.13 23.33
C PRO A 39 19.60 30.17 22.57
N GLY A 40 19.77 28.97 23.14
CA GLY A 40 20.33 27.84 22.43
C GLY A 40 19.39 27.45 21.29
N SER A 41 20.00 27.19 20.13
CA SER A 41 19.39 26.66 18.93
C SER A 41 18.33 25.60 19.22
N ALA A 42 17.09 25.87 18.80
CA ALA A 42 16.08 24.83 18.65
C ALA A 42 16.61 23.76 17.68
N PRO A 43 16.36 22.46 17.94
CA PRO A 43 16.65 21.44 16.94
C PRO A 43 15.79 21.73 15.70
N ALA A 44 16.43 21.75 14.54
CA ALA A 44 15.74 21.84 13.25
C ALA A 44 14.68 20.71 13.17
N PRO A 45 13.52 20.96 12.55
CA PRO A 45 12.52 19.92 12.37
C PRO A 45 13.13 18.82 11.49
N VAL A 46 13.27 17.63 12.08
CA VAL A 46 13.61 16.41 11.36
C VAL A 46 12.46 16.17 10.38
N GLY A 47 12.69 16.43 9.09
CA GLY A 47 11.71 16.16 8.04
C GLY A 47 11.31 14.69 8.10
N MET A 48 10.02 14.43 8.32
CA MET A 48 9.45 13.09 8.34
C MET A 48 9.42 12.55 6.91
N LEU A 49 9.99 11.36 6.71
CA LEU A 49 10.30 10.77 5.41
C LEU A 49 9.24 9.71 5.13
N ALA A 50 8.64 9.70 3.94
CA ALA A 50 7.49 8.83 3.62
C ALA A 50 7.91 7.48 3.02
N ALA A 51 7.14 6.43 3.27
CA ALA A 51 7.27 5.15 2.55
C ALA A 51 6.93 5.34 1.07
N MET A 52 7.53 4.53 0.22
CA MET A 52 7.28 4.54 -1.23
C MET A 52 5.80 4.27 -1.59
N PRO A 53 5.05 5.26 -2.12
CA PRO A 53 3.79 4.98 -2.75
C PRO A 53 4.06 4.27 -4.09
N PRO A 54 3.37 3.16 -4.38
CA PRO A 54 3.58 2.41 -5.60
C PRO A 54 2.94 3.07 -6.81
N SER A 55 3.44 2.73 -8.01
CA SER A 55 2.87 3.27 -9.24
C SER A 55 1.46 2.75 -9.59
N PRO A 56 0.50 3.62 -9.93
CA PRO A 56 -0.55 3.29 -10.89
C PRO A 56 0.02 2.88 -12.23
N SER A 57 -0.77 2.10 -12.95
CA SER A 57 -0.54 1.80 -14.36
C SER A 57 -0.47 3.11 -15.16
N THR A 58 0.71 3.51 -15.62
CA THR A 58 0.91 4.67 -16.49
C THR A 58 0.10 4.52 -17.78
N ARG A 59 -0.49 5.63 -18.28
CA ARG A 59 -0.90 5.68 -19.70
C ARG A 59 0.40 5.60 -20.51
N PRO A 60 0.58 4.63 -21.41
CA PRO A 60 1.65 4.76 -22.39
C PRO A 60 1.40 6.03 -23.21
N GLN A 61 2.31 7.01 -23.11
CA GLN A 61 2.27 8.20 -23.95
C GLN A 61 2.34 7.74 -25.41
N ALA A 62 1.35 8.17 -26.20
CA ALA A 62 1.23 7.93 -27.64
C ALA A 62 1.04 6.47 -28.12
N ALA A 63 0.65 5.52 -27.27
CA ALA A 63 0.24 4.19 -27.76
C ALA A 63 -1.27 4.15 -28.02
N ALA A 64 -1.65 3.65 -29.20
CA ALA A 64 -3.04 3.34 -29.53
C ALA A 64 -3.68 2.49 -28.41
N PRO A 65 -4.97 2.71 -28.11
CA PRO A 65 -5.69 1.95 -27.07
C PRO A 65 -5.56 0.44 -27.35
N PRO A 66 -5.25 -0.38 -26.33
CA PRO A 66 -4.89 -1.77 -26.55
C PRO A 66 -6.13 -2.57 -26.98
N LEU A 67 -6.20 -2.98 -28.25
CA LEU A 67 -7.10 -4.06 -28.67
C LEU A 67 -6.60 -5.37 -28.05
N ARG A 68 -7.41 -5.98 -27.18
CA ARG A 68 -7.04 -7.21 -26.46
C ARG A 68 -7.96 -8.37 -26.84
N ASP A 69 -7.37 -9.39 -27.45
CA ASP A 69 -8.08 -10.64 -27.79
C ASP A 69 -8.09 -11.67 -26.64
N ARG A 70 -7.33 -11.43 -25.56
CA ARG A 70 -7.23 -12.35 -24.41
C ARG A 70 -7.86 -11.76 -23.16
N GLY A 71 -8.63 -12.59 -22.46
CA GLY A 71 -9.23 -12.25 -21.18
C GLY A 71 -8.19 -11.91 -20.09
N ASP A 72 -8.65 -11.25 -19.03
CA ASP A 72 -7.81 -10.84 -17.91
C ASP A 72 -7.09 -12.06 -17.29
N ALA A 73 -5.78 -11.97 -17.10
CA ALA A 73 -4.92 -12.99 -16.50
C ALA A 73 -4.43 -12.60 -15.09
N CYS A 74 -5.03 -11.57 -14.47
CA CYS A 74 -4.73 -11.21 -13.09
C CYS A 74 -4.97 -12.42 -12.15
N PRO A 75 -3.99 -12.73 -11.27
CA PRO A 75 -4.13 -13.81 -10.30
C PRO A 75 -5.27 -13.51 -9.33
N GLY A 76 -5.97 -14.57 -8.95
CA GLY A 76 -6.95 -14.60 -7.87
C GLY A 76 -6.62 -15.68 -6.86
N ALA A 77 -7.51 -15.88 -5.90
CA ALA A 77 -7.46 -16.95 -4.92
C ALA A 77 -7.98 -18.29 -5.48
N LEU A 78 -8.86 -18.25 -6.48
CA LEU A 78 -9.37 -19.46 -7.16
C LEU A 78 -8.69 -19.71 -8.51
N ARG A 79 -8.27 -18.64 -9.18
CA ARG A 79 -7.46 -18.71 -10.40
C ARG A 79 -6.02 -18.35 -10.12
N LEU A 80 -5.24 -19.38 -9.81
CA LEU A 80 -3.81 -19.25 -9.54
C LEU A 80 -3.04 -18.84 -10.80
N HIS A 81 -1.92 -18.16 -10.60
CA HIS A 81 -0.99 -17.81 -11.66
C HIS A 81 0.29 -18.61 -11.55
N GLN A 82 0.73 -19.23 -12.65
CA GLN A 82 2.03 -19.91 -12.69
C GLN A 82 3.17 -18.88 -12.64
N ALA A 83 3.95 -18.91 -11.56
CA ALA A 83 5.20 -18.20 -11.40
C ALA A 83 6.39 -19.19 -11.47
N ALA A 84 7.61 -18.66 -11.27
CA ALA A 84 8.83 -19.47 -11.38
C ALA A 84 9.10 -20.31 -10.12
N ASP A 85 8.59 -19.85 -8.98
CA ASP A 85 8.64 -20.50 -7.67
C ASP A 85 7.46 -21.45 -7.43
N GLY A 86 6.52 -21.58 -8.38
CA GLY A 86 5.28 -22.31 -8.22
C GLY A 86 4.07 -21.44 -8.54
N HIS A 87 2.89 -21.87 -8.15
CA HIS A 87 1.69 -21.06 -8.29
C HIS A 87 1.65 -19.89 -7.29
N LEU A 88 0.97 -18.83 -7.69
CA LEU A 88 0.73 -17.60 -6.94
C LEU A 88 -0.77 -17.43 -6.77
N ALA A 89 -1.21 -17.20 -5.52
CA ALA A 89 -2.56 -16.76 -5.19
C ALA A 89 -2.52 -15.32 -4.68
N ARG A 90 -3.46 -14.50 -5.13
CA ARG A 90 -3.67 -13.15 -4.58
C ARG A 90 -4.99 -13.12 -3.83
N ILE A 91 -4.94 -12.68 -2.58
CA ILE A 91 -6.13 -12.59 -1.73
C ILE A 91 -6.67 -11.17 -1.80
N ARG A 92 -7.97 -11.05 -2.09
CA ARG A 92 -8.68 -9.78 -2.13
C ARG A 92 -9.11 -9.39 -0.72
N LEU A 93 -8.63 -8.25 -0.24
CA LEU A 93 -8.89 -7.77 1.12
C LEU A 93 -9.45 -6.34 1.05
N PRO A 94 -10.77 -6.16 0.91
CA PRO A 94 -11.41 -4.85 0.85
C PRO A 94 -10.92 -3.94 1.99
N ALA A 95 -10.49 -2.73 1.65
CA ALA A 95 -9.86 -1.77 2.55
C ALA A 95 -8.52 -2.23 3.18
N GLY A 96 -8.08 -3.46 2.93
CA GLY A 96 -6.99 -4.13 3.63
C GLY A 96 -7.40 -4.73 4.97
N ASP A 97 -8.70 -4.78 5.28
CA ASP A 97 -9.18 -5.23 6.59
C ASP A 97 -9.11 -6.75 6.74
N LEU A 98 -8.61 -7.20 7.89
CA LEU A 98 -8.55 -8.59 8.32
C LEU A 98 -9.00 -8.71 9.77
N THR A 99 -9.81 -9.73 10.05
CA THR A 99 -9.99 -10.23 11.42
C THR A 99 -8.82 -11.12 11.83
N VAL A 100 -8.60 -11.30 13.13
CA VAL A 100 -7.63 -12.28 13.66
C VAL A 100 -7.85 -13.67 13.05
N ARG A 101 -9.11 -14.13 12.92
CA ARG A 101 -9.44 -15.43 12.31
C ARG A 101 -8.94 -15.53 10.86
N GLN A 102 -9.19 -14.50 10.06
CA GLN A 102 -8.73 -14.47 8.67
C GLN A 102 -7.21 -14.40 8.57
N ALA A 103 -6.57 -13.60 9.43
CA ALA A 103 -5.12 -13.52 9.50
C ALA A 103 -4.49 -14.86 9.91
N THR A 104 -5.03 -15.58 10.88
CA THR A 104 -4.58 -16.94 11.23
C THR A 104 -4.69 -17.89 10.04
N ALA A 105 -5.82 -17.89 9.33
CA ALA A 105 -6.00 -18.75 8.16
C ALA A 105 -4.99 -18.45 7.03
N LEU A 106 -4.63 -17.19 6.83
CA LEU A 106 -3.57 -16.80 5.89
C LEU A 106 -2.19 -17.30 6.32
N ALA A 107 -1.89 -17.27 7.63
CA ALA A 107 -0.66 -17.84 8.17
C ALA A 107 -0.60 -19.34 7.89
N ASP A 108 -1.68 -20.06 8.17
CA ASP A 108 -1.76 -21.51 7.97
C ASP A 108 -1.70 -21.87 6.49
N ALA A 109 -2.31 -21.08 5.60
CA ALA A 109 -2.19 -21.27 4.16
C ALA A 109 -0.73 -21.09 3.68
N ALA A 110 -0.02 -20.08 4.17
CA ALA A 110 1.39 -19.85 3.83
C ALA A 110 2.31 -20.96 4.36
N ASP A 111 2.05 -21.45 5.58
CA ASP A 111 2.84 -22.50 6.26
C ASP A 111 2.61 -23.88 5.63
N LEU A 112 1.35 -24.22 5.34
CA LEU A 112 0.97 -25.56 4.88
C LEU A 112 1.07 -25.75 3.36
N LEU A 113 0.86 -24.68 2.58
CA LEU A 113 0.70 -24.78 1.13
C LEU A 113 1.71 -23.93 0.34
N GLY A 114 2.26 -22.88 0.96
CA GLY A 114 3.13 -21.92 0.29
C GLY A 114 4.60 -22.05 0.69
N ASP A 115 5.35 -20.98 0.46
CA ASP A 115 6.77 -20.86 0.76
C ASP A 115 7.08 -20.38 2.19
N GLY A 116 6.12 -20.50 3.12
CA GLY A 116 6.23 -20.03 4.51
C GLY A 116 6.23 -18.51 4.66
N HIS A 117 5.86 -17.76 3.61
CA HIS A 117 5.82 -16.30 3.64
C HIS A 117 4.52 -15.73 3.06
N LEU A 118 4.18 -14.53 3.52
CA LEU A 118 3.15 -13.68 2.94
C LEU A 118 3.79 -12.44 2.34
N SER A 119 3.46 -12.14 1.08
CA SER A 119 3.90 -10.91 0.43
C SER A 119 2.79 -9.86 0.50
N LEU A 120 3.11 -8.69 1.05
CA LEU A 120 2.23 -7.53 1.05
C LEU A 120 2.33 -6.84 -0.30
N THR A 121 1.16 -6.56 -0.87
CA THR A 121 1.07 -5.87 -2.15
C THR A 121 0.93 -4.37 -1.95
N SER A 122 1.24 -3.66 -3.01
CA SER A 122 1.11 -2.21 -3.15
C SER A 122 -0.34 -1.69 -3.11
N ARG A 123 -1.29 -2.57 -2.78
CA ARG A 123 -2.74 -2.36 -2.90
C ARG A 123 -3.49 -2.88 -1.69
N GLY A 124 -2.81 -3.01 -0.55
CA GLY A 124 -3.42 -3.49 0.70
C GLY A 124 -3.90 -4.94 0.63
N ASN A 125 -3.39 -5.75 -0.31
CA ASN A 125 -3.67 -7.19 -0.41
C ASN A 125 -2.47 -8.02 0.06
N ALA A 126 -2.73 -9.30 0.32
CA ALA A 126 -1.71 -10.33 0.54
C ALA A 126 -1.57 -11.26 -0.67
N GLU A 127 -0.37 -11.79 -0.87
CA GLU A 127 -0.04 -12.81 -1.86
C GLU A 127 0.64 -14.01 -1.20
N LEU A 128 0.19 -15.20 -1.61
CA LEU A 128 0.80 -16.50 -1.31
C LEU A 128 1.56 -16.96 -2.55
N ARG A 129 2.76 -17.49 -2.33
CA ARG A 129 3.67 -17.97 -3.38
C ARG A 129 4.20 -19.35 -3.05
N GLY A 130 4.81 -20.00 -4.03
CA GLY A 130 5.34 -21.35 -3.84
C GLY A 130 4.26 -22.43 -3.80
N LEU A 131 3.05 -22.13 -4.29
CA LEU A 131 1.94 -23.07 -4.24
C LEU A 131 2.16 -24.23 -5.23
N ALA A 132 1.93 -25.46 -4.78
CA ALA A 132 1.96 -26.63 -5.65
C ALA A 132 0.80 -26.63 -6.67
N GLU A 133 0.93 -27.38 -7.75
CA GLU A 133 -0.07 -27.43 -8.83
C GLU A 133 -1.43 -27.98 -8.37
N ASP A 134 -1.43 -28.90 -7.41
CA ASP A 134 -2.63 -29.59 -6.91
C ASP A 134 -3.25 -28.92 -5.65
N CYS A 135 -2.63 -27.89 -5.09
CA CYS A 135 -3.06 -27.34 -3.80
C CYS A 135 -4.22 -26.34 -3.90
N GLY A 136 -4.65 -25.96 -5.12
CA GLY A 136 -5.67 -24.94 -5.35
C GLY A 136 -7.00 -25.23 -4.65
N GLY A 137 -7.47 -26.48 -4.68
CA GLY A 137 -8.71 -26.87 -3.99
C GLY A 137 -8.62 -26.75 -2.47
N ARG A 138 -7.48 -27.15 -1.88
CA ARG A 138 -7.24 -27.04 -0.44
C ARG A 138 -7.09 -25.58 0.01
N LEU A 139 -6.41 -24.75 -0.80
CA LEU A 139 -6.33 -23.31 -0.56
C LEU A 139 -7.72 -22.68 -0.59
N ALA A 140 -8.52 -22.98 -1.61
CA ALA A 140 -9.88 -22.47 -1.73
C ALA A 140 -10.76 -22.85 -0.53
N ALA A 141 -10.65 -24.09 -0.03
CA ALA A 141 -11.37 -24.52 1.17
C ALA A 141 -10.98 -23.69 2.41
N LEU A 142 -9.68 -23.56 2.69
CA LEU A 142 -9.18 -22.76 3.83
C LEU A 142 -9.65 -21.31 3.78
N LEU A 143 -9.56 -20.68 2.60
CA LEU A 143 -9.97 -19.29 2.43
C LEU A 143 -11.50 -19.13 2.53
N ARG A 144 -12.28 -20.06 2.00
CA ARG A 144 -13.75 -20.05 2.10
C ARG A 144 -14.19 -20.17 3.55
N ASP A 145 -13.64 -21.12 4.28
CA ASP A 145 -13.97 -21.34 5.68
C ASP A 145 -13.66 -20.09 6.51
N ALA A 146 -12.54 -19.42 6.24
CA ALA A 146 -12.15 -18.19 6.92
C ALA A 146 -12.98 -16.95 6.51
N GLY A 147 -13.81 -17.04 5.48
CA GLY A 147 -14.56 -15.90 4.93
C GLY A 147 -13.71 -14.94 4.08
N LEU A 148 -12.62 -15.44 3.49
CA LEU A 148 -11.74 -14.71 2.55
C LEU A 148 -12.14 -14.92 1.08
N LEU A 149 -13.19 -15.70 0.84
CA LEU A 149 -13.83 -15.89 -0.47
C LEU A 149 -15.33 -15.57 -0.37
N PRO A 150 -15.72 -14.31 -0.08
CA PRO A 150 -17.13 -13.95 0.07
C PRO A 150 -17.95 -14.16 -1.20
N SER A 151 -17.31 -14.17 -2.38
CA SER A 151 -17.94 -14.57 -3.64
C SER A 151 -16.92 -15.17 -4.61
N GLU A 152 -17.20 -16.38 -5.12
CA GLU A 152 -16.34 -17.04 -6.10
C GLU A 152 -16.27 -16.27 -7.43
N ARG A 153 -17.36 -15.58 -7.80
CA ARG A 153 -17.45 -14.80 -9.04
C ARG A 153 -16.72 -13.45 -8.96
N HIS A 154 -16.55 -12.91 -7.75
CA HIS A 154 -16.04 -11.55 -7.54
C HIS A 154 -14.65 -11.53 -6.89
N GLU A 155 -14.05 -12.70 -6.60
CA GLU A 155 -12.71 -12.81 -5.99
C GLU A 155 -11.61 -12.10 -6.81
N ARG A 156 -11.83 -12.00 -8.12
CA ARG A 156 -10.92 -11.34 -9.07
C ARG A 156 -11.21 -9.86 -9.29
N ILE A 157 -12.36 -9.34 -8.89
CA ILE A 157 -12.58 -7.89 -8.90
C ILE A 157 -11.50 -7.30 -8.02
N ARG A 158 -10.79 -6.30 -8.53
CA ARG A 158 -9.63 -5.76 -7.84
C ARG A 158 -10.00 -5.22 -6.45
N ASN A 159 -8.97 -4.97 -5.64
CA ASN A 159 -9.17 -4.46 -4.30
C ASN A 159 -9.76 -3.05 -4.25
N ILE A 160 -10.53 -2.78 -3.19
CA ILE A 160 -10.91 -1.44 -2.74
C ILE A 160 -9.82 -0.95 -1.81
N LEU A 161 -9.13 0.13 -2.17
CA LEU A 161 -8.16 0.78 -1.29
C LEU A 161 -8.85 1.82 -0.42
N ALA A 162 -8.51 1.86 0.86
CA ALA A 162 -8.96 2.91 1.77
C ALA A 162 -7.79 3.46 2.60
N SER A 163 -7.85 4.74 3.01
CA SER A 163 -6.86 5.36 3.90
C SER A 163 -6.60 4.48 5.14
N PRO A 164 -5.38 3.93 5.34
CA PRO A 164 -5.05 2.96 6.41
C PRO A 164 -5.44 3.41 7.82
N LEU A 165 -5.21 4.69 8.12
CA LEU A 165 -5.39 5.28 9.44
C LEU A 165 -6.78 5.89 9.66
N ALA A 166 -7.71 5.72 8.70
CA ALA A 166 -9.08 6.22 8.85
C ALA A 166 -9.72 5.76 10.17
N GLY A 167 -10.09 6.74 11.00
CA GLY A 167 -10.68 6.54 12.33
C GLY A 167 -9.72 6.00 13.40
N LEU A 168 -8.41 6.01 13.18
CA LEU A 168 -7.41 5.51 14.14
C LEU A 168 -6.50 6.58 14.73
N ASP A 169 -6.35 7.71 14.04
CA ASP A 169 -5.62 8.87 14.56
C ASP A 169 -6.59 9.96 15.00
N ARG A 170 -6.05 11.09 15.45
CA ARG A 170 -6.83 12.27 15.87
C ARG A 170 -7.55 12.96 14.69
N HIS A 171 -7.48 12.41 13.48
CA HIS A 171 -8.26 12.85 12.34
C HIS A 171 -9.66 12.22 12.41
N THR A 172 -10.70 13.06 12.42
CA THR A 172 -12.10 12.57 12.40
C THR A 172 -12.82 12.95 11.10
N PRO A 173 -12.55 12.27 9.96
CA PRO A 173 -13.36 12.38 8.76
C PRO A 173 -14.29 11.16 8.57
N SER A 174 -15.13 11.21 7.54
CA SER A 174 -16.15 10.20 7.18
C SER A 174 -15.63 8.76 7.20
N ASP A 175 -16.47 7.81 7.60
CA ASP A 175 -16.12 6.39 7.76
C ASP A 175 -15.91 5.69 6.40
N VAL A 176 -14.78 5.97 5.74
CA VAL A 176 -14.37 5.31 4.49
C VAL A 176 -14.23 3.80 4.65
N ARG A 177 -14.06 3.28 5.88
CA ARG A 177 -14.06 1.84 6.15
C ARG A 177 -15.45 1.25 6.02
N ARG A 178 -16.48 1.94 6.52
CA ARG A 178 -17.88 1.59 6.26
C ARG A 178 -18.22 1.68 4.78
N TRP A 179 -17.81 2.75 4.09
CA TRP A 179 -18.04 2.86 2.65
C TRP A 179 -17.37 1.73 1.88
N ALA A 180 -16.16 1.32 2.24
CA ALA A 180 -15.49 0.20 1.60
C ALA A 180 -16.25 -1.12 1.78
N ARG A 181 -16.75 -1.41 2.99
CA ARG A 181 -17.58 -2.60 3.26
C ARG A 181 -18.91 -2.57 2.50
N GLU A 182 -19.56 -1.41 2.44
CA GLU A 182 -20.82 -1.25 1.72
C GLU A 182 -20.62 -1.37 0.20
N LEU A 183 -19.59 -0.73 -0.35
CA LEU A 183 -19.21 -0.87 -1.76
C LEU A 183 -18.86 -2.33 -2.09
N ASP A 184 -18.16 -3.03 -1.20
CA ASP A 184 -17.84 -4.44 -1.39
C ASP A 184 -19.09 -5.33 -1.50
N ALA A 185 -20.06 -5.12 -0.60
CA ALA A 185 -21.33 -5.82 -0.63
C ALA A 185 -22.13 -5.51 -1.91
N LEU A 186 -22.16 -4.25 -2.33
CA LEU A 186 -22.80 -3.81 -3.57
C LEU A 186 -22.14 -4.43 -4.81
N LEU A 187 -20.81 -4.48 -4.86
CA LEU A 187 -20.07 -5.14 -5.94
C LEU A 187 -20.39 -6.63 -6.00
N CYS A 188 -20.42 -7.33 -4.85
CA CYS A 188 -20.76 -8.75 -4.80
C CYS A 188 -22.21 -9.07 -5.22
N ALA A 189 -23.11 -8.08 -5.09
CA ALA A 189 -24.50 -8.20 -5.48
C ALA A 189 -24.76 -7.81 -6.95
N SER A 190 -23.84 -7.12 -7.61
CA SER A 190 -23.98 -6.67 -9.01
C SER A 190 -23.47 -7.72 -9.99
N GLU A 191 -24.36 -8.23 -10.84
CA GLU A 191 -23.98 -9.15 -11.92
C GLU A 191 -23.05 -8.48 -12.94
N SER A 192 -23.28 -7.20 -13.25
CA SER A 192 -22.47 -6.43 -14.20
C SER A 192 -21.03 -6.26 -13.70
N ALA A 193 -20.85 -6.05 -12.39
CA ALA A 193 -19.55 -5.84 -11.77
C ALA A 193 -18.60 -7.04 -11.95
N THR A 194 -19.11 -8.25 -12.20
CA THR A 194 -18.28 -9.43 -12.52
C THR A 194 -17.41 -9.25 -13.78
N ALA A 195 -17.78 -8.32 -14.67
CA ALA A 195 -17.00 -7.98 -15.85
C ALA A 195 -15.81 -7.05 -15.56
N LEU A 196 -15.71 -6.48 -14.34
CA LEU A 196 -14.57 -5.65 -13.96
C LEU A 196 -13.29 -6.49 -13.93
N SER A 197 -12.25 -5.97 -14.58
CA SER A 197 -10.92 -6.58 -14.49
C SER A 197 -10.35 -6.48 -13.08
N GLY A 198 -9.52 -7.46 -12.70
CA GLY A 198 -8.62 -7.41 -11.54
C GLY A 198 -7.55 -6.33 -11.61
N ARG A 199 -7.64 -5.42 -12.58
CA ARG A 199 -6.87 -4.17 -12.63
C ARG A 199 -7.68 -2.94 -12.21
N PHE A 200 -9.00 -2.94 -12.34
CA PHE A 200 -9.87 -1.78 -12.06
C PHE A 200 -9.83 -1.41 -10.58
N LEU A 201 -9.45 -0.19 -10.20
CA LEU A 201 -9.19 0.19 -8.81
C LEU A 201 -10.20 1.19 -8.26
N PHE A 202 -10.75 0.87 -7.08
CA PHE A 202 -11.45 1.83 -6.23
C PHE A 202 -10.52 2.43 -5.17
N VAL A 203 -10.52 3.76 -5.00
CA VAL A 203 -9.75 4.45 -3.95
C VAL A 203 -10.70 5.25 -3.07
N LEU A 204 -10.69 5.01 -1.76
CA LEU A 204 -11.50 5.70 -0.77
C LEU A 204 -10.55 6.45 0.17
N ASP A 205 -10.39 7.74 -0.07
CA ASP A 205 -9.53 8.60 0.73
C ASP A 205 -10.38 9.28 1.83
N ASP A 206 -9.89 9.27 3.06
CA ASP A 206 -10.60 9.89 4.19
C ASP A 206 -10.47 11.42 4.24
N GLY A 207 -9.90 12.04 3.20
CA GLY A 207 -9.70 13.49 3.10
C GLY A 207 -8.28 13.92 3.42
N ARG A 208 -7.44 13.02 3.98
CA ARG A 208 -6.02 13.30 4.23
C ARG A 208 -5.17 13.28 2.95
N GLY A 209 -5.67 12.71 1.86
CA GLY A 209 -5.02 12.64 0.56
C GLY A 209 -3.88 11.61 0.47
N ASP A 210 -3.82 10.65 1.40
CA ASP A 210 -2.74 9.67 1.46
C ASP A 210 -2.86 8.60 0.37
N VAL A 211 -4.08 8.19 0.04
CA VAL A 211 -4.34 7.18 -0.99
C VAL A 211 -4.87 7.79 -2.29
N ALA A 212 -5.34 9.04 -2.28
CA ALA A 212 -5.83 9.76 -3.47
C ALA A 212 -4.81 9.73 -4.63
N ALA A 213 -3.52 9.91 -4.34
CA ALA A 213 -2.44 9.90 -5.32
C ALA A 213 -2.20 8.54 -6.00
N LEU A 214 -2.78 7.44 -5.49
CA LEU A 214 -2.64 6.10 -6.07
C LEU A 214 -3.44 5.92 -7.38
N GLY A 215 -4.26 6.90 -7.77
CA GLY A 215 -4.90 6.95 -9.08
C GLY A 215 -5.91 5.82 -9.30
N GLY A 216 -7.01 5.86 -8.56
CA GLY A 216 -8.19 5.02 -8.80
C GLY A 216 -8.75 5.17 -10.21
N ASP A 217 -9.48 4.16 -10.68
CA ASP A 217 -10.40 4.35 -11.80
C ASP A 217 -11.68 5.03 -11.32
N VAL A 218 -12.07 4.72 -10.09
CA VAL A 218 -13.11 5.43 -9.33
C VAL A 218 -12.52 5.78 -7.98
N SER A 219 -12.58 7.06 -7.61
CA SER A 219 -12.08 7.53 -6.31
C SER A 219 -13.18 8.27 -5.56
N LEU A 220 -13.33 8.00 -4.27
CA LEU A 220 -14.16 8.75 -3.33
C LEU A 220 -13.23 9.47 -2.37
N LEU A 221 -13.31 10.79 -2.32
CA LEU A 221 -12.54 11.61 -1.39
C LEU A 221 -13.50 12.21 -0.38
N ALA A 222 -13.40 11.77 0.88
CA ALA A 222 -14.31 12.20 1.92
C ALA A 222 -14.21 13.71 2.15
N GLU A 223 -15.38 14.34 2.25
CA GLU A 223 -15.53 15.73 2.67
C GLU A 223 -16.22 15.73 4.03
N PRO A 224 -15.68 16.47 5.02
CA PRO A 224 -16.29 16.57 6.33
C PRO A 224 -17.68 17.20 6.25
N ALA A 225 -18.51 16.94 7.27
CA ALA A 225 -19.80 17.61 7.40
C ALA A 225 -19.61 19.15 7.44
N GLY A 226 -20.41 19.87 6.66
CA GLY A 226 -20.27 21.32 6.50
C GLY A 226 -21.04 21.86 5.29
N ASP A 227 -20.85 23.15 5.02
CA ASP A 227 -21.52 23.85 3.93
C ASP A 227 -21.17 23.20 2.57
N GLY A 228 -22.18 22.65 1.89
CA GLY A 228 -22.05 21.96 0.61
C GLY A 228 -21.97 20.43 0.65
N ALA A 229 -21.47 19.83 1.75
CA ALA A 229 -21.41 18.37 1.95
C ALA A 229 -22.60 17.82 2.77
N GLY A 230 -23.35 18.70 3.44
CA GLY A 230 -24.50 18.34 4.26
C GLY A 230 -24.13 17.81 5.64
N PRO A 231 -25.14 17.52 6.50
CA PRO A 231 -24.92 17.19 7.91
C PRO A 231 -24.26 15.82 8.13
N ALA A 232 -24.33 14.92 7.13
CA ALA A 232 -23.68 13.61 7.18
C ALA A 232 -22.28 13.59 6.54
N GLY A 233 -21.77 14.74 6.09
CA GLY A 233 -20.61 14.80 5.21
C GLY A 233 -20.91 14.25 3.81
N GLY A 234 -19.90 14.33 2.96
CA GLY A 234 -20.01 13.99 1.54
C GLY A 234 -18.76 13.31 1.01
N ALA A 235 -18.75 13.07 -0.30
CA ALA A 235 -17.58 12.63 -1.02
C ALA A 235 -17.48 13.34 -2.37
N LEU A 236 -16.26 13.67 -2.79
CA LEU A 236 -15.94 13.93 -4.18
C LEU A 236 -15.68 12.60 -4.88
N LEU A 237 -16.59 12.22 -5.77
CA LEU A 237 -16.43 11.13 -6.71
C LEU A 237 -15.61 11.60 -7.92
N ARG A 238 -14.49 10.95 -8.18
CA ARG A 238 -13.63 11.16 -9.37
C ARG A 238 -13.58 9.91 -10.22
N VAL A 239 -13.46 10.09 -11.53
CA VAL A 239 -13.25 9.01 -12.50
C VAL A 239 -11.97 9.19 -13.29
N GLY A 240 -11.12 8.16 -13.27
CA GLY A 240 -9.83 8.14 -13.97
C GLY A 240 -8.98 9.38 -13.69
N ASP A 241 -8.59 10.08 -14.76
CA ASP A 241 -7.79 11.29 -14.75
C ASP A 241 -8.59 12.57 -15.05
N ASP A 242 -9.94 12.50 -15.00
CA ASP A 242 -10.78 13.67 -15.21
C ASP A 242 -10.48 14.73 -14.13
N PRO A 243 -10.17 15.99 -14.50
CA PRO A 243 -10.01 17.07 -13.53
C PRO A 243 -11.31 17.38 -12.77
N ALA A 244 -12.47 17.10 -13.36
CA ALA A 244 -13.77 17.31 -12.73
C ALA A 244 -14.10 16.21 -11.72
N ALA A 245 -15.03 16.52 -10.81
CA ALA A 245 -15.57 15.61 -9.81
C ALA A 245 -17.08 15.81 -9.64
N LEU A 246 -17.71 14.86 -8.96
CA LEU A 246 -19.10 14.94 -8.54
C LEU A 246 -19.15 14.91 -7.02
N ARG A 247 -19.79 15.90 -6.42
CA ARG A 247 -20.05 15.92 -4.99
C ARG A 247 -21.32 15.12 -4.69
N ILE A 248 -21.17 14.10 -3.86
CA ILE A 248 -22.20 13.11 -3.51
C ILE A 248 -22.41 13.13 -1.99
N ALA A 249 -23.64 12.93 -1.54
CA ALA A 249 -23.92 12.75 -0.12
C ALA A 249 -23.23 11.48 0.42
N GLY A 250 -22.71 11.52 1.65
CA GLY A 250 -21.97 10.41 2.24
C GLY A 250 -22.71 9.05 2.20
N PRO A 251 -24.02 8.98 2.52
CA PRO A 251 -24.79 7.74 2.40
C PRO A 251 -24.88 7.16 0.99
N ASP A 252 -24.80 7.99 -0.06
CA ASP A 252 -24.91 7.55 -1.45
C ASP A 252 -23.54 7.24 -2.08
N ALA A 253 -22.43 7.61 -1.43
CA ALA A 253 -21.09 7.48 -1.97
C ALA A 253 -20.75 6.05 -2.44
N PRO A 254 -21.05 4.96 -1.70
CA PRO A 254 -20.81 3.59 -2.17
C PRO A 254 -21.62 3.23 -3.43
N ARG A 255 -22.91 3.60 -3.47
CA ARG A 255 -23.77 3.36 -4.64
C ARG A 255 -23.32 4.17 -5.85
N ALA A 256 -22.84 5.39 -5.64
CA ALA A 256 -22.31 6.23 -6.69
C ALA A 256 -21.00 5.67 -7.28
N ALA A 257 -20.13 5.10 -6.44
CA ALA A 257 -18.92 4.43 -6.89
C ALA A 257 -19.22 3.17 -7.73
N LEU A 258 -20.20 2.35 -7.34
CA LEU A 258 -20.67 1.23 -8.16
C LEU A 258 -21.21 1.75 -9.51
N THR A 259 -22.08 2.75 -9.49
CA THR A 259 -22.69 3.32 -10.71
C THR A 259 -21.62 3.84 -11.68
N ALA A 260 -20.58 4.51 -11.18
CA ALA A 260 -19.45 4.95 -11.99
C ALA A 260 -18.67 3.79 -12.63
N ALA A 261 -18.52 2.67 -11.92
CA ALA A 261 -17.88 1.47 -12.46
C ALA A 261 -18.73 0.79 -13.54
N GLU A 262 -20.06 0.78 -13.39
CA GLU A 262 -21.00 0.25 -14.39
C GLU A 262 -21.06 1.16 -15.63
N ALA A 263 -20.97 2.48 -15.46
CA ALA A 263 -20.81 3.43 -16.55
C ALA A 263 -19.50 3.19 -17.32
N PHE A 264 -18.41 2.89 -16.62
CA PHE A 264 -17.16 2.46 -17.27
C PHE A 264 -17.34 1.19 -18.10
N LEU A 265 -17.99 0.16 -17.56
CA LEU A 265 -18.22 -1.08 -18.29
C LEU A 265 -19.05 -0.85 -19.57
N THR A 266 -20.06 0.02 -19.49
CA THR A 266 -20.88 0.42 -20.64
C THR A 266 -20.02 1.12 -21.71
N ALA A 267 -19.20 2.10 -21.31
CA ALA A 267 -18.28 2.79 -22.22
C ALA A 267 -17.22 1.85 -22.84
N ALA A 268 -16.68 0.93 -22.03
CA ALA A 268 -15.71 -0.06 -22.49
C ALA A 268 -16.32 -1.02 -23.51
N ALA A 269 -17.54 -1.51 -23.26
CA ALA A 269 -18.28 -2.37 -24.19
C ALA A 269 -18.61 -1.64 -25.50
N ALA A 270 -19.12 -0.41 -25.43
CA ALA A 270 -19.42 0.41 -26.60
C ALA A 270 -18.17 0.68 -27.46
N SER A 271 -17.02 0.89 -26.82
CA SER A 271 -15.76 1.12 -27.51
C SER A 271 -15.19 -0.11 -28.23
N GLY A 272 -15.59 -1.33 -27.83
CA GLY A 272 -14.99 -2.59 -28.29
C GLY A 272 -13.49 -2.74 -27.98
N SER A 273 -12.91 -1.86 -27.16
CA SER A 273 -11.45 -1.81 -26.96
C SER A 273 -10.92 -2.92 -26.04
N GLY A 274 -11.76 -3.49 -25.18
CA GLY A 274 -11.29 -4.39 -24.12
C GLY A 274 -10.50 -3.67 -23.02
N ALA A 275 -10.77 -2.37 -22.82
CA ALA A 275 -10.20 -1.57 -21.74
C ALA A 275 -10.47 -2.21 -20.37
N TRP A 276 -9.43 -2.30 -19.54
CA TRP A 276 -9.52 -2.81 -18.16
C TRP A 276 -9.51 -1.70 -17.11
N ARG A 277 -9.27 -0.46 -17.54
CA ARG A 277 -9.11 0.75 -16.70
C ARG A 277 -9.77 1.92 -17.42
N VAL A 278 -10.30 2.89 -16.68
CA VAL A 278 -10.91 4.11 -17.27
C VAL A 278 -9.92 4.84 -18.18
N ARG A 279 -8.66 4.93 -17.76
CA ARG A 279 -7.60 5.61 -18.53
C ARG A 279 -7.22 4.94 -19.86
N GLU A 280 -7.62 3.67 -20.06
CA GLU A 280 -7.38 2.90 -21.30
C GLU A 280 -8.48 3.12 -22.35
N LEU A 281 -9.58 3.80 -22.01
CA LEU A 281 -10.65 4.10 -22.96
C LEU A 281 -10.15 5.02 -24.10
N PRO A 282 -10.55 4.76 -25.35
CA PRO A 282 -10.21 5.61 -26.49
C PRO A 282 -10.86 7.00 -26.37
N ASP A 283 -10.28 8.01 -27.04
CA ASP A 283 -10.73 9.41 -26.93
C ASP A 283 -12.23 9.61 -27.19
N GLY A 284 -12.80 8.91 -28.18
CA GLY A 284 -14.24 8.97 -28.49
C GLY A 284 -15.17 8.27 -27.49
N HIS A 285 -14.63 7.53 -26.52
CA HIS A 285 -15.39 6.84 -25.47
C HIS A 285 -14.84 7.16 -24.07
N ARG A 286 -14.13 8.28 -23.90
CA ARG A 286 -13.62 8.68 -22.58
C ARG A 286 -14.78 8.88 -21.63
N LEU A 287 -14.75 8.15 -20.51
CA LEU A 287 -15.67 8.37 -19.41
C LEU A 287 -15.26 9.63 -18.64
N ARG A 288 -16.16 10.61 -18.58
CA ARG A 288 -15.98 11.86 -17.84
C ARG A 288 -16.97 11.98 -16.68
N ALA A 289 -16.72 12.93 -15.79
CA ALA A 289 -17.62 13.21 -14.67
C ALA A 289 -19.06 13.54 -15.13
N VAL A 290 -19.22 14.20 -16.28
CA VAL A 290 -20.55 14.51 -16.85
C VAL A 290 -21.33 13.27 -17.27
N ASP A 291 -20.67 12.26 -17.84
CA ASP A 291 -21.31 11.00 -18.25
C ASP A 291 -21.75 10.20 -17.02
N VAL A 292 -20.91 10.21 -15.98
CA VAL A 292 -21.25 9.59 -14.70
C VAL A 292 -22.40 10.31 -14.02
N ALA A 293 -22.47 11.65 -14.09
CA ALA A 293 -23.57 12.42 -13.52
C ALA A 293 -24.93 12.05 -14.13
N GLU A 294 -24.95 11.75 -15.44
CA GLU A 294 -26.16 11.24 -16.10
C GLU A 294 -26.55 9.86 -15.57
N ALA A 295 -25.60 8.93 -15.48
CA ALA A 295 -25.84 7.59 -14.93
C ALA A 295 -26.33 7.64 -13.47
N LEU A 296 -25.76 8.53 -12.64
CA LEU A 296 -26.19 8.73 -11.25
C LEU A 296 -27.63 9.26 -11.18
N ARG A 297 -27.99 10.22 -12.04
CA ARG A 297 -29.36 10.73 -12.11
C ARG A 297 -30.35 9.62 -12.47
N SER A 298 -30.01 8.75 -13.43
CA SER A 298 -30.82 7.58 -13.77
C SER A 298 -30.94 6.57 -12.62
N ALA A 299 -29.93 6.49 -11.76
CA ALA A 299 -29.93 5.66 -10.55
C ALA A 299 -30.61 6.33 -9.33
N GLY A 300 -31.14 7.55 -9.49
CA GLY A 300 -31.78 8.32 -8.42
C GLY A 300 -30.80 8.87 -7.38
N ILE A 301 -29.55 9.11 -7.77
CA ILE A 301 -28.50 9.67 -6.90
C ILE A 301 -28.25 11.12 -7.32
N GLU A 302 -28.50 12.03 -6.38
CA GLU A 302 -28.21 13.46 -6.56
C GLU A 302 -26.69 13.71 -6.54
N ALA A 303 -26.22 14.51 -7.50
CA ALA A 303 -24.81 14.81 -7.68
C ALA A 303 -24.60 16.26 -8.13
N ALA A 304 -23.76 17.00 -7.40
CA ALA A 304 -23.37 18.34 -7.80
C ALA A 304 -22.04 18.32 -8.55
N TYR A 305 -22.01 18.92 -9.74
CA TYR A 305 -20.81 18.97 -10.57
C TYR A 305 -19.76 19.94 -9.99
N VAL A 306 -18.49 19.52 -10.00
CA VAL A 306 -17.34 20.31 -9.58
C VAL A 306 -16.34 20.34 -10.72
N ALA A 307 -16.11 21.52 -11.31
CA ALA A 307 -15.31 21.65 -12.53
C ALA A 307 -13.84 21.24 -12.35
N GLU A 308 -13.25 21.54 -11.20
CA GLU A 308 -11.90 21.12 -10.84
C GLU A 308 -11.89 20.58 -9.41
N ALA A 309 -11.47 19.33 -9.26
CA ALA A 309 -11.21 18.74 -7.97
C ALA A 309 -10.03 19.45 -7.26
N PRO A 310 -10.01 19.51 -5.92
CA PRO A 310 -8.93 20.16 -5.17
C PRO A 310 -7.54 19.67 -5.59
N ALA A 311 -6.52 20.52 -5.55
CA ALA A 311 -5.15 20.12 -5.89
C ALA A 311 -4.64 18.91 -5.06
N SER A 312 -5.08 18.80 -3.80
CA SER A 312 -4.80 17.64 -2.93
C SER A 312 -5.34 16.32 -3.50
N ALA A 313 -6.43 16.39 -4.27
CA ALA A 313 -7.06 15.27 -4.98
C ALA A 313 -6.35 14.91 -6.30
N THR A 314 -5.61 15.84 -6.91
CA THR A 314 -5.03 15.71 -8.26
C THR A 314 -3.51 15.53 -8.28
N ARG A 315 -2.83 15.61 -7.12
CA ARG A 315 -1.37 15.37 -7.01
C ARG A 315 -1.00 13.97 -7.53
N THR A 316 -0.40 13.92 -8.71
CA THR A 316 0.25 12.74 -9.30
C THR A 316 1.67 12.53 -8.80
N SER A 317 2.26 13.56 -8.19
CA SER A 317 3.60 13.51 -7.60
C SER A 317 3.45 13.62 -6.09
N PRO A 318 3.89 12.63 -5.30
CA PRO A 318 4.03 12.84 -3.87
C PRO A 318 5.18 13.86 -3.72
N PRO A 319 4.96 15.07 -3.18
CA PRO A 319 6.11 15.80 -2.70
C PRO A 319 6.76 14.90 -1.64
N TYR A 320 8.05 14.61 -1.84
CA TYR A 320 8.89 13.96 -0.84
C TYR A 320 8.90 14.72 0.51
N ALA A 321 8.36 15.94 0.51
CA ALA A 321 7.90 16.62 1.71
C ALA A 321 6.40 16.33 1.94
N PRO A 322 6.01 15.71 3.06
CA PRO A 322 4.61 15.68 3.43
C PRO A 322 4.07 17.11 3.46
N SER A 323 3.21 17.46 2.51
CA SER A 323 2.26 18.55 2.70
C SER A 323 1.11 18.02 3.57
N PHE A 324 1.46 17.31 4.65
CA PHE A 324 0.59 17.11 5.81
C PHE A 324 0.86 18.34 6.67
N ALA A 325 0.05 19.38 6.48
CA ALA A 325 -0.05 20.35 7.56
C ALA A 325 -0.67 19.57 8.74
N PRO A 326 -0.09 19.63 9.96
CA PRO A 326 -0.70 19.06 11.15
C PRO A 326 -2.19 19.43 11.21
N PRO A 327 -3.06 18.48 11.60
CA PRO A 327 -2.81 17.53 12.68
C PRO A 327 -2.72 16.03 12.34
N TYR A 328 -2.56 15.60 11.09
CA TYR A 328 -2.71 14.18 10.71
C TYR A 328 -1.43 13.35 10.84
N ALA A 329 -1.57 12.07 11.21
CA ALA A 329 -0.46 11.12 11.19
C ALA A 329 -0.10 10.73 9.75
N ASP A 330 1.21 10.62 9.46
CA ASP A 330 1.70 10.07 8.20
C ASP A 330 1.35 8.58 8.13
N SER A 331 0.43 8.20 7.24
CA SER A 331 -0.02 6.81 7.10
C SER A 331 1.05 5.88 6.50
N ALA A 332 2.12 6.45 5.95
CA ALA A 332 3.26 5.74 5.42
C ALA A 332 4.38 5.54 6.46
N ALA A 333 4.36 6.28 7.58
CA ALA A 333 5.36 6.15 8.63
C ALA A 333 5.05 4.95 9.55
N PRO A 334 6.05 4.11 9.87
CA PRO A 334 5.91 3.14 10.95
C PRO A 334 6.01 3.83 12.32
N GLY A 335 5.53 3.14 13.36
CA GLY A 335 5.58 3.58 14.75
C GLY A 335 4.21 3.55 15.44
N ILE A 336 4.12 4.25 16.56
CA ILE A 336 2.87 4.45 17.29
C ILE A 336 2.07 5.58 16.62
N VAL A 337 0.81 5.29 16.33
CA VAL A 337 -0.19 6.25 15.91
C VAL A 337 -1.06 6.58 17.12
N GLU A 338 -1.09 7.87 17.49
CA GLU A 338 -1.89 8.36 18.60
C GLU A 338 -3.34 8.56 18.16
N GLY A 339 -4.25 7.80 18.75
CA GLY A 339 -5.68 7.83 18.47
C GLY A 339 -6.48 8.77 19.38
N PRO A 340 -7.81 8.82 19.18
CA PRO A 340 -8.72 9.48 20.10
C PRO A 340 -8.72 8.78 21.46
N ASP A 341 -9.03 9.52 22.53
CA ASP A 341 -9.26 8.99 23.89
C ASP A 341 -8.09 8.19 24.52
N GLY A 342 -6.89 8.31 23.96
CA GLY A 342 -5.67 7.65 24.47
C GLY A 342 -5.44 6.24 23.91
N ASP A 343 -6.32 5.75 23.04
CA ASP A 343 -6.08 4.55 22.26
C ASP A 343 -4.94 4.76 21.27
N ARG A 344 -4.21 3.69 20.97
CA ARG A 344 -3.10 3.70 20.02
C ARG A 344 -3.31 2.69 18.91
N ALA A 345 -2.70 2.95 17.77
CA ALA A 345 -2.46 1.93 16.77
C ALA A 345 -0.95 1.75 16.55
N LEU A 346 -0.53 0.55 16.18
CA LEU A 346 0.84 0.30 15.73
C LEU A 346 0.86 0.20 14.21
N SER A 347 1.62 1.06 13.55
CA SER A 347 1.94 0.97 12.12
C SER A 347 3.31 0.33 11.97
N VAL A 348 3.41 -0.82 11.28
CA VAL A 348 4.71 -1.48 11.05
C VAL A 348 4.83 -1.91 9.61
N LEU A 349 6.06 -1.90 9.08
CA LEU A 349 6.32 -2.29 7.69
C LEU A 349 7.08 -3.61 7.60
N ALA A 350 6.80 -4.35 6.54
CA ALA A 350 7.52 -5.56 6.20
C ALA A 350 8.77 -5.23 5.36
N PRO A 351 9.97 -5.68 5.73
CA PRO A 351 11.15 -5.60 4.87
C PRO A 351 10.85 -6.15 3.48
N LEU A 352 11.01 -5.28 2.46
CA LEU A 352 10.71 -5.59 1.05
C LEU A 352 9.29 -6.14 0.79
N GLY A 353 8.36 -5.88 1.70
CA GLY A 353 6.98 -6.35 1.63
C GLY A 353 6.81 -7.86 1.82
N ARG A 354 7.73 -8.55 2.51
CA ARG A 354 7.62 -9.99 2.75
C ARG A 354 7.69 -10.30 4.24
N LEU A 355 6.72 -11.06 4.72
CA LEU A 355 6.60 -11.48 6.12
C LEU A 355 6.74 -12.99 6.21
N SER A 356 7.54 -13.47 7.15
CA SER A 356 7.51 -14.87 7.55
C SER A 356 6.19 -15.20 8.26
N VAL A 357 5.79 -16.47 8.23
CA VAL A 357 4.65 -16.96 9.03
C VAL A 357 4.82 -16.63 10.51
N ALA A 358 6.05 -16.67 11.05
CA ALA A 358 6.32 -16.32 12.45
C ALA A 358 5.99 -14.84 12.75
N GLN A 359 6.47 -13.91 11.91
CA GLN A 359 6.16 -12.48 12.04
C GLN A 359 4.64 -12.23 11.90
N TRP A 360 4.00 -12.90 10.94
CA TRP A 360 2.56 -12.78 10.73
C TRP A 360 1.74 -13.30 11.92
N ARG A 361 2.12 -14.45 12.49
CA ARG A 361 1.50 -15.01 13.69
C ARG A 361 1.70 -14.09 14.90
N LEU A 362 2.87 -13.47 15.05
CA LEU A 362 3.12 -12.48 16.10
C LEU A 362 2.19 -11.26 15.98
N LEU A 363 2.11 -10.66 14.79
CA LEU A 363 1.18 -9.56 14.50
C LEU A 363 -0.27 -9.93 14.82
N THR A 364 -0.67 -11.14 14.42
CA THR A 364 -2.02 -11.67 14.66
C THR A 364 -2.30 -11.88 16.15
N ALA A 365 -1.32 -12.39 16.89
CA ALA A 365 -1.43 -12.59 18.34
C ALA A 365 -1.56 -11.26 19.09
N ILE A 366 -0.74 -10.27 18.76
CA ILE A 366 -0.82 -8.93 19.35
C ILE A 366 -2.18 -8.28 19.03
N ALA A 367 -2.65 -8.39 17.78
CA ALA A 367 -3.95 -7.86 17.39
C ALA A 367 -5.12 -8.43 18.22
N GLY A 368 -5.06 -9.73 18.54
CA GLY A 368 -6.11 -10.41 19.31
C GLY A 368 -6.00 -10.25 20.83
N ALA A 369 -4.77 -10.15 21.36
CA ALA A 369 -4.54 -10.08 22.81
C ALA A 369 -4.60 -8.65 23.35
N ASP A 370 -3.99 -7.70 22.64
CA ASP A 370 -3.83 -6.32 23.10
C ASP A 370 -4.48 -5.29 22.16
N GLY A 371 -4.86 -5.67 20.95
CA GLY A 371 -5.53 -4.80 19.99
C GLY A 371 -7.05 -4.99 19.93
N SER A 372 -7.68 -4.44 18.88
CA SER A 372 -9.12 -4.54 18.65
C SER A 372 -9.56 -5.85 17.93
N GLY A 373 -8.67 -6.84 17.79
CA GLY A 373 -8.95 -8.07 17.05
C GLY A 373 -8.91 -7.93 15.53
N ALA A 374 -8.35 -6.82 15.03
CA ALA A 374 -8.26 -6.50 13.61
C ALA A 374 -6.82 -6.17 13.16
N LEU A 375 -6.54 -6.36 11.88
CA LEU A 375 -5.32 -5.94 11.19
C LEU A 375 -5.73 -5.18 9.93
N ARG A 376 -4.96 -4.16 9.55
CA ARG A 376 -5.17 -3.43 8.28
C ARG A 376 -3.92 -3.42 7.44
N LEU A 377 -3.97 -4.05 6.27
CA LEU A 377 -2.88 -4.01 5.31
C LEU A 377 -2.85 -2.66 4.59
N THR A 378 -1.66 -2.11 4.44
CA THR A 378 -1.47 -0.80 3.82
C THR A 378 -0.92 -0.96 2.39
N PRO A 379 -1.18 0.01 1.49
CA PRO A 379 -0.54 0.02 0.17
C PRO A 379 0.98 0.30 0.24
N TRP A 380 1.50 0.59 1.44
CA TRP A 380 2.89 0.93 1.73
C TRP A 380 3.72 -0.28 2.20
N ARG A 381 3.25 -1.51 1.96
CA ARG A 381 3.86 -2.77 2.46
C ARG A 381 3.87 -2.86 3.99
N GLY A 382 2.85 -2.30 4.62
CA GLY A 382 2.70 -2.30 6.07
C GLY A 382 1.43 -2.97 6.58
N ILE A 383 1.37 -3.11 7.89
CA ILE A 383 0.22 -3.58 8.65
C ILE A 383 0.00 -2.61 9.80
N VAL A 384 -1.26 -2.20 10.00
CA VAL A 384 -1.71 -1.43 11.15
C VAL A 384 -2.46 -2.34 12.10
N LEU A 385 -2.07 -2.31 13.38
CA LEU A 385 -2.75 -2.97 14.49
C LEU A 385 -3.51 -1.90 15.30
N PRO A 386 -4.84 -1.83 15.25
CA PRO A 386 -5.62 -0.81 15.95
C PRO A 386 -5.97 -1.21 17.39
N GLY A 387 -6.31 -0.22 18.21
CA GLY A 387 -6.96 -0.41 19.51
C GLY A 387 -6.04 -0.92 20.62
N LEU A 388 -4.76 -0.58 20.57
CA LEU A 388 -3.82 -0.92 21.65
C LEU A 388 -3.91 0.08 22.80
N PRO A 389 -3.94 -0.38 24.06
CA PRO A 389 -3.79 0.49 25.23
C PRO A 389 -2.49 1.27 25.22
N ALA A 390 -2.54 2.51 25.71
CA ALA A 390 -1.36 3.37 25.84
C ALA A 390 -0.20 2.70 26.59
N ALA A 391 -0.51 1.89 27.61
CA ALA A 391 0.47 1.23 28.46
C ALA A 391 1.22 0.09 27.77
N THR A 392 0.58 -0.67 26.87
CA THR A 392 1.18 -1.87 26.25
C THR A 392 1.77 -1.60 24.87
N ALA A 393 1.29 -0.56 24.17
CA ALA A 393 1.72 -0.24 22.81
C ALA A 393 3.26 -0.11 22.64
N PRO A 394 4.02 0.57 23.54
CA PRO A 394 5.47 0.68 23.40
C PRO A 394 6.21 -0.67 23.47
N ASP A 395 5.81 -1.54 24.41
CA ASP A 395 6.43 -2.85 24.58
C ASP A 395 6.15 -3.77 23.38
N ARG A 396 4.92 -3.72 22.86
CA ARG A 396 4.56 -4.46 21.64
C ARG A 396 5.29 -3.93 20.40
N LEU A 397 5.49 -2.61 20.28
CA LEU A 397 6.32 -2.07 19.20
C LEU A 397 7.78 -2.57 19.30
N ALA A 398 8.34 -2.63 20.51
CA ALA A 398 9.70 -3.15 20.74
C ALA A 398 9.82 -4.65 20.40
N GLU A 399 8.79 -5.44 20.72
CA GLU A 399 8.69 -6.86 20.35
C GLU A 399 8.67 -7.04 18.82
N LEU A 400 7.84 -6.26 18.11
CA LEU A 400 7.78 -6.26 16.65
C LEU A 400 9.12 -5.83 16.02
N THR A 401 9.81 -4.86 16.62
CA THR A 401 11.16 -4.44 16.22
C THR A 401 12.14 -5.62 16.33
N THR A 402 12.12 -6.34 17.45
CA THR A 402 12.97 -7.51 17.69
C THR A 402 12.68 -8.64 16.69
N ALA A 403 11.42 -8.78 16.26
CA ALA A 403 11.02 -9.71 15.22
C ALA A 403 11.42 -9.29 13.79
N GLY A 404 12.15 -8.18 13.63
CA GLY A 404 12.68 -7.70 12.35
C GLY A 404 11.67 -6.91 11.50
N LEU A 405 10.58 -6.43 12.10
CA LEU A 405 9.67 -5.50 11.43
C LEU A 405 10.22 -4.07 11.52
N ILE A 406 9.82 -3.25 10.56
CA ILE A 406 10.24 -1.85 10.48
C ILE A 406 9.26 -1.03 11.33
N THR A 407 9.77 -0.46 12.40
CA THR A 407 9.00 0.30 13.41
C THR A 407 9.44 1.76 13.52
N ASP A 408 10.59 2.11 12.94
CA ASP A 408 11.20 3.44 12.96
C ASP A 408 11.25 4.03 11.54
N PRO A 409 10.68 5.24 11.29
CA PRO A 409 10.78 5.94 10.02
C PRO A 409 12.23 6.25 9.59
N ALA A 410 13.19 6.28 10.52
CA ALA A 410 14.60 6.46 10.20
C ALA A 410 15.25 5.21 9.59
N SER A 411 14.59 4.05 9.65
CA SER A 411 15.12 2.79 9.12
C SER A 411 15.40 2.86 7.62
N PRO A 412 16.56 2.36 7.12
CA PRO A 412 16.85 2.34 5.69
C PRO A 412 15.84 1.49 4.91
N TRP A 413 15.25 0.49 5.56
CA TRP A 413 14.23 -0.37 4.98
C TRP A 413 12.93 0.36 4.63
N HIS A 414 12.63 1.48 5.29
CA HIS A 414 11.44 2.28 5.01
C HIS A 414 11.39 2.79 3.57
N ARG A 415 12.58 3.10 3.02
CA ARG A 415 12.77 3.66 1.69
C ARG A 415 13.25 2.64 0.66
N LEU A 416 13.37 1.39 1.06
CA LEU A 416 13.83 0.31 0.21
C LEU A 416 12.64 -0.49 -0.35
N GLY A 417 12.65 -0.72 -1.65
CA GLY A 417 11.73 -1.60 -2.33
C GLY A 417 12.47 -2.55 -3.26
N ALA A 418 11.85 -3.68 -3.57
CA ALA A 418 12.35 -4.60 -4.56
C ALA A 418 11.18 -5.29 -5.26
N CYS A 419 11.37 -5.64 -6.53
CA CYS A 419 10.44 -6.56 -7.20
C CYS A 419 10.59 -7.99 -6.61
N THR A 420 9.82 -8.95 -7.12
CA THR A 420 9.89 -10.35 -6.65
C THR A 420 11.31 -10.94 -6.74
N GLY A 421 12.05 -10.60 -7.80
CA GLY A 421 13.38 -11.16 -8.02
C GLY A 421 13.39 -12.65 -8.35
N ARG A 422 14.57 -13.24 -8.46
CA ARG A 422 14.74 -14.69 -8.33
C ARG A 422 14.55 -15.09 -6.85
N PRO A 423 14.17 -16.35 -6.57
CA PRO A 423 13.75 -17.38 -7.53
C PRO A 423 12.32 -17.17 -8.07
N GLY A 424 11.52 -16.27 -7.49
CA GLY A 424 10.07 -16.18 -7.79
C GLY A 424 9.66 -15.57 -9.13
N CYS A 425 10.61 -15.04 -9.91
CA CYS A 425 10.36 -14.48 -11.23
C CYS A 425 11.46 -14.92 -12.23
N ALA A 426 11.07 -15.73 -13.22
CA ALA A 426 11.97 -16.22 -14.27
C ALA A 426 12.57 -15.11 -15.15
N LYS A 427 11.94 -13.92 -15.17
CA LYS A 427 12.45 -12.74 -15.90
C LYS A 427 13.56 -12.03 -15.15
N SER A 428 13.69 -12.27 -13.84
CA SER A 428 14.71 -11.63 -13.02
C SER A 428 16.08 -12.23 -13.32
N ARG A 429 17.10 -11.38 -13.38
CA ARG A 429 18.50 -11.79 -13.57
C ARG A 429 19.14 -12.25 -12.26
N THR A 430 18.78 -11.62 -11.14
CA THR A 430 19.36 -11.86 -9.81
C THR A 430 18.27 -12.05 -8.75
N ASP A 431 18.67 -12.48 -7.56
CA ASP A 431 17.84 -12.40 -6.36
C ASP A 431 17.99 -11.00 -5.74
N VAL A 432 17.26 -10.04 -6.32
CA VAL A 432 17.32 -8.64 -5.89
C VAL A 432 16.91 -8.41 -4.44
N ARG A 433 16.16 -9.33 -3.82
CA ARG A 433 15.75 -9.20 -2.42
C ARG A 433 16.88 -9.63 -1.49
N ALA A 434 17.56 -10.73 -1.81
CA ALA A 434 18.77 -11.13 -1.10
C ALA A 434 19.87 -10.06 -1.25
N ASP A 435 20.08 -9.55 -2.47
CA ASP A 435 21.10 -8.54 -2.74
C ASP A 435 20.81 -7.22 -2.01
N ALA A 436 19.55 -6.76 -2.02
CA ALA A 436 19.13 -5.58 -1.26
C ALA A 436 19.33 -5.76 0.26
N THR A 437 19.08 -6.97 0.78
CA THR A 437 19.31 -7.31 2.18
C THR A 437 20.79 -7.30 2.54
N ALA A 438 21.64 -7.85 1.66
CA ALA A 438 23.09 -7.83 1.84
C ALA A 438 23.65 -6.40 1.84
N ALA A 439 23.16 -5.54 0.95
CA ALA A 439 23.54 -4.11 0.93
C ALA A 439 23.22 -3.42 2.26
N VAL A 440 22.00 -3.60 2.78
CA VAL A 440 21.61 -3.03 4.08
C VAL A 440 22.47 -3.58 5.21
N ALA A 441 22.77 -4.89 5.21
CA ALA A 441 23.66 -5.49 6.20
C ALA A 441 25.09 -4.93 6.14
N ALA A 442 25.55 -4.52 4.96
CA ALA A 442 26.83 -3.84 4.74
C ALA A 442 26.79 -2.32 5.06
N GLY A 443 25.63 -1.79 5.47
CA GLY A 443 25.45 -0.37 5.80
C GLY A 443 25.17 0.55 4.60
N THR A 444 24.86 -0.02 3.43
CA THR A 444 24.51 0.72 2.20
C THR A 444 23.07 0.42 1.77
N THR A 445 22.57 1.12 0.75
CA THR A 445 21.24 0.82 0.14
C THR A 445 21.34 0.52 -1.35
N VAL A 446 22.55 0.59 -1.89
CA VAL A 446 22.94 0.37 -3.29
C VAL A 446 24.23 -0.47 -3.32
N PRO A 447 24.55 -1.18 -4.41
CA PRO A 447 25.80 -1.94 -4.54
C PRO A 447 27.05 -1.02 -4.49
N ASP A 448 28.16 -1.54 -3.94
CA ASP A 448 29.43 -0.81 -3.82
C ASP A 448 30.11 -0.54 -5.19
N GLU A 449 29.91 -1.42 -6.18
CA GLU A 449 30.50 -1.32 -7.52
C GLU A 449 29.45 -0.91 -8.57
N ALA A 450 29.00 0.35 -8.54
CA ALA A 450 28.31 0.92 -9.70
C ALA A 450 29.34 1.11 -10.84
N PRO A 451 29.09 0.64 -12.07
CA PRO A 451 30.04 0.73 -13.18
C PRO A 451 30.51 2.17 -13.39
N THR A 452 31.83 2.37 -13.38
CA THR A 452 32.52 3.61 -13.74
C THR A 452 32.04 4.09 -15.11
N GLY A 453 31.23 5.14 -15.14
CA GLY A 453 30.62 5.68 -16.36
C GLY A 453 29.34 6.47 -16.14
N SER A 454 28.63 6.24 -15.03
CA SER A 454 27.68 7.21 -14.50
C SER A 454 28.46 8.38 -13.88
N PRO A 455 28.01 9.64 -13.99
CA PRO A 455 28.61 10.74 -13.23
C PRO A 455 28.65 10.29 -11.76
N PRO A 456 29.76 10.53 -11.03
CA PRO A 456 29.83 10.14 -9.64
C PRO A 456 28.65 10.81 -8.94
N LEU A 457 27.65 10.03 -8.51
CA LEU A 457 26.78 10.44 -7.43
C LEU A 457 27.67 10.44 -6.20
N GLY A 458 28.53 11.46 -6.10
CA GLY A 458 29.48 11.70 -5.02
C GLY A 458 28.75 12.12 -3.76
N VAL A 459 27.89 11.23 -3.26
CA VAL A 459 27.14 11.42 -2.03
C VAL A 459 27.24 10.14 -1.22
N PRO A 460 28.17 10.08 -0.24
CA PRO A 460 27.99 9.13 0.86
C PRO A 460 26.66 9.52 1.51
N PHE A 461 25.72 8.58 1.56
CA PHE A 461 24.27 8.78 1.72
C PHE A 461 23.57 9.27 0.44
N SER A 462 22.73 8.39 -0.14
CA SER A 462 21.64 8.73 -1.09
C SER A 462 21.09 10.13 -0.80
N PRO A 463 20.86 11.03 -1.80
CA PRO A 463 20.37 12.38 -1.56
C PRO A 463 19.24 12.32 -0.54
N ALA A 464 19.51 12.82 0.67
CA ALA A 464 18.83 12.45 1.91
C ALA A 464 17.32 12.52 1.74
N GLY A 465 16.74 11.39 1.34
CA GLY A 465 15.53 11.59 0.56
C GLY A 465 15.04 10.40 -0.25
N VAL A 466 15.69 10.22 -1.38
CA VAL A 466 15.08 9.54 -2.51
C VAL A 466 14.90 8.05 -2.25
N PRO A 467 13.72 7.47 -2.50
CA PRO A 467 13.50 6.05 -2.35
C PRO A 467 14.39 5.20 -3.27
N VAL A 468 14.87 4.04 -2.81
CA VAL A 468 15.72 3.11 -3.58
C VAL A 468 14.95 1.83 -3.95
N TYR A 469 14.93 1.49 -5.25
CA TYR A 469 14.17 0.35 -5.77
C TYR A 469 15.04 -0.65 -6.52
N TRP A 470 15.05 -1.90 -6.08
CA TRP A 470 15.81 -2.99 -6.69
C TRP A 470 14.98 -3.75 -7.73
N SER A 471 15.38 -3.59 -8.99
CA SER A 471 14.69 -4.11 -10.18
C SER A 471 15.46 -5.29 -10.77
N GLY A 472 14.84 -6.48 -10.78
CA GLY A 472 15.47 -7.69 -11.30
C GLY A 472 15.54 -7.77 -12.83
N CYS A 473 14.80 -6.92 -13.53
CA CYS A 473 14.83 -6.79 -14.99
C CYS A 473 14.23 -5.45 -15.43
N GLU A 474 14.36 -5.13 -16.71
CA GLU A 474 13.89 -3.87 -17.32
C GLU A 474 12.39 -3.58 -17.14
N ARG A 475 11.58 -4.57 -16.75
CA ARG A 475 10.16 -4.35 -16.43
C ARG A 475 9.92 -3.55 -15.15
N ARG A 476 10.89 -3.47 -14.24
CA ARG A 476 10.83 -2.68 -12.99
C ARG A 476 9.51 -2.87 -12.21
N CYS A 477 9.02 -4.12 -12.15
CA CYS A 477 7.67 -4.39 -11.66
C CYS A 477 7.51 -3.93 -10.21
N GLY A 478 6.61 -2.97 -9.97
CA GLY A 478 6.29 -2.46 -8.63
C GLY A 478 7.16 -1.30 -8.16
N HIS A 479 7.90 -0.64 -9.07
CA HIS A 479 8.66 0.57 -8.76
C HIS A 479 7.76 1.67 -8.14
N PRO A 480 8.35 2.57 -7.34
CA PRO A 480 7.62 3.71 -6.76
C PRO A 480 7.29 4.76 -7.83
N HIS A 481 6.43 5.70 -7.44
CA HIS A 481 6.18 6.92 -8.18
C HIS A 481 7.12 8.07 -7.84
N GLY A 482 7.09 9.11 -8.69
CA GLY A 482 7.92 10.29 -8.54
C GLY A 482 9.37 9.97 -8.83
N THR A 483 10.29 10.67 -8.19
CA THR A 483 11.73 10.45 -8.33
C THR A 483 12.19 9.27 -7.46
N TRP A 484 12.95 8.33 -8.01
CA TRP A 484 13.56 7.24 -7.23
C TRP A 484 14.95 6.85 -7.76
N VAL A 485 15.74 6.16 -6.93
CA VAL A 485 16.99 5.50 -7.33
C VAL A 485 16.66 4.09 -7.81
N ASP A 486 16.84 3.81 -9.10
CA ASP A 486 16.66 2.49 -9.70
C ASP A 486 17.98 1.71 -9.63
N VAL A 487 17.97 0.58 -8.92
CA VAL A 487 19.05 -0.41 -8.86
C VAL A 487 18.64 -1.59 -9.74
N LEU A 488 19.04 -1.54 -11.01
CA LEU A 488 18.60 -2.49 -12.01
C LEU A 488 19.64 -3.57 -12.27
N ALA A 489 19.24 -4.83 -12.13
CA ALA A 489 20.05 -5.98 -12.55
C ALA A 489 20.22 -6.02 -14.08
N THR A 490 21.47 -6.02 -14.55
CA THR A 490 21.90 -6.20 -15.94
C THR A 490 22.66 -7.51 -16.12
N ALA A 491 23.24 -7.76 -17.30
CA ALA A 491 24.08 -8.95 -17.50
C ALA A 491 25.45 -8.81 -16.82
N GLU A 492 25.89 -7.57 -16.57
CA GLU A 492 27.20 -7.19 -16.05
C GLU A 492 27.19 -6.83 -14.55
N GLY A 493 26.05 -6.94 -13.87
CA GLY A 493 25.89 -6.56 -12.46
C GLY A 493 24.67 -5.67 -12.26
N TYR A 494 24.85 -4.55 -11.54
CA TYR A 494 23.79 -3.59 -11.27
C TYR A 494 24.09 -2.23 -11.89
N ARG A 495 23.09 -1.65 -12.57
CA ARG A 495 23.09 -0.24 -12.97
C ARG A 495 22.29 0.55 -11.94
N VAL A 496 22.92 1.58 -11.38
CA VAL A 496 22.26 2.54 -10.47
C VAL A 496 22.02 3.85 -11.20
N ALA A 497 20.77 4.32 -11.20
CA ALA A 497 20.40 5.59 -11.83
C ALA A 497 19.31 6.31 -11.02
N LEU A 498 19.35 7.65 -11.01
CA LEU A 498 18.22 8.46 -10.56
C LEU A 498 17.20 8.52 -11.69
N VAL A 499 15.97 8.09 -11.43
CA VAL A 499 14.86 8.15 -12.37
C VAL A 499 13.94 9.29 -11.94
N ASP A 500 13.68 10.22 -12.85
CA ASP A 500 12.71 11.30 -12.70
C ASP A 500 11.72 11.23 -13.89
N PRO A 501 10.48 10.77 -13.66
CA PRO A 501 9.50 10.59 -14.73
C PRO A 501 9.01 11.91 -15.36
N ASP A 502 9.14 13.05 -14.68
CA ASP A 502 8.68 14.35 -15.20
C ASP A 502 9.71 14.96 -16.18
N THR A 503 11.00 14.69 -15.97
CA THR A 503 12.06 15.08 -16.94
C THR A 503 12.09 14.19 -18.19
N ALA A 504 11.65 12.94 -18.10
CA ALA A 504 11.55 12.05 -19.26
C ALA A 504 10.46 12.49 -20.26
N ALA A 505 9.46 13.26 -19.82
CA ALA A 505 8.37 13.75 -20.66
C ALA A 505 8.69 15.06 -21.41
N THR A 506 9.77 15.77 -21.06
CA THR A 506 10.14 17.08 -21.64
C THR A 506 11.33 17.01 -22.61
N GLY A 507 11.98 15.85 -22.72
CA GLY A 507 13.08 15.63 -23.66
C GLY A 507 12.61 15.27 -25.06
N THR A 508 12.59 16.24 -25.99
CA THR A 508 12.73 15.95 -27.42
C THR A 508 14.00 15.10 -27.58
N PRO A 509 13.97 13.93 -28.25
CA PRO A 509 15.18 13.10 -28.41
C PRO A 509 16.15 13.81 -29.36
N THR A 510 17.07 14.62 -28.83
CA THR A 510 18.26 15.08 -29.54
C THR A 510 19.31 13.97 -29.50
N GLY A 511 19.00 12.91 -30.25
CA GLY A 511 19.93 11.82 -30.53
C GLY A 511 19.42 11.12 -31.77
N ALA A 512 20.07 11.38 -32.91
CA ALA A 512 19.80 10.65 -34.14
C ALA A 512 19.81 9.14 -33.84
N PRO A 513 18.83 8.36 -34.35
CA PRO A 513 18.81 6.92 -34.12
C PRO A 513 20.11 6.31 -34.65
N PRO A 514 20.76 5.38 -33.92
CA PRO A 514 21.88 4.65 -34.47
C PRO A 514 21.39 3.91 -35.73
N ALA A 515 22.07 4.16 -36.85
CA ALA A 515 21.76 3.55 -38.14
C ALA A 515 21.61 2.03 -37.99
N ALA A 516 20.50 1.50 -38.51
CA ALA A 516 20.25 0.08 -38.56
C ALA A 516 21.42 -0.63 -39.25
N ARG A 517 22.20 -1.41 -38.49
CA ARG A 517 23.15 -2.36 -39.06
C ARG A 517 22.33 -3.46 -39.72
N THR A 518 22.17 -3.37 -41.03
CA THR A 518 21.71 -4.48 -41.86
C THR A 518 22.65 -5.67 -41.65
N LYS A 519 22.05 -6.82 -41.31
CA LYS A 519 22.74 -8.08 -41.10
C LYS A 519 23.32 -8.52 -42.44
N ALA A 520 24.65 -8.57 -42.57
CA ALA A 520 25.30 -9.13 -43.76
C ALA A 520 24.99 -10.63 -43.87
N PRO A 521 24.73 -11.17 -45.08
CA PRO A 521 24.51 -12.61 -45.27
C PRO A 521 25.80 -13.40 -45.01
N PRO A 522 25.69 -14.66 -44.54
CA PRO A 522 26.86 -15.48 -44.25
C PRO A 522 27.62 -15.84 -45.54
N PRO A 523 28.96 -16.00 -45.48
CA PRO A 523 29.75 -16.41 -46.64
C PRO A 523 29.42 -17.85 -47.05
N PRO A 524 29.54 -18.19 -48.35
CA PRO A 524 29.36 -19.57 -48.81
C PRO A 524 30.47 -20.47 -48.26
N ALA A 525 30.08 -21.64 -47.78
CA ALA A 525 31.00 -22.64 -47.23
C ALA A 525 31.92 -23.22 -48.33
N PRO A 526 33.17 -23.58 -48.00
CA PRO A 526 34.06 -24.29 -48.91
C PRO A 526 33.63 -25.75 -49.13
#